data_AF-A0AAU9FVX4-F1
#
_entry.id   AF-A0AAU9FVX4-F1
#
_cell.length_a   1.000
_cell.length_b   1.000
_cell.length_c   1.000
_cell.angle_alpha   90.00
_cell.angle_beta   90.00
_cell.angle_gamma   90.00
#
_symmetry.space_group_name_H-M   'P 1'
#
loop_
_entity.id
_entity.type
_entity.pdbx_description
1 polymer ?
#
loop_
_entity_poly.entity_id
_entity_poly.type
_entity_poly.pdbx_seq_one_letter_code
_entity_poly.pdbx_strand_id
1 'polypeptide(L)'
;MQPHRLFGCLLVLGSLLLAASADSSPIVGVLAQEVYSDGLISHHFENKTSYIAASYVKYLESAGARVVPIWIGRNRSYYEDLMHKINGVLLPGGATWFNQTDGYADAGEHLLQLAVQLNDNGTFMPVWGTCLGMELLVYKLANGTDHRINCRGTGMALPMELKEDYKQSRLFNASNEAVVALMVKENVTYHWHQFCYTEADFARDQLNKSWRVVSVNSDLDGIEFISAMEHIKYPFYGVQFHPEKPLFEFVKPSIPHSPAAVLSGQYFADFFVNEARRSPQSFANATEEARALIYNYKPEYTSILGSTYIQQYLFTDKEMQLEETGFEGGDDGDDEPSYYPPGHVYGDGNGAAAMLSLGTGPLLAPLAIRLFSIDF
;
A
#
# COMPACT_ATOMS: atom_id res chain seq x y z
N MET A 1 -14.11 69.42 13.19
CA MET A 1 -14.87 68.41 12.44
C MET A 1 -14.04 67.13 12.43
N GLN A 2 -14.43 66.15 13.26
CA GLN A 2 -13.82 64.82 13.33
C GLN A 2 -14.52 63.89 12.33
N PRO A 3 -13.82 62.97 11.64
CA PRO A 3 -14.48 61.89 10.93
C PRO A 3 -14.68 60.70 11.90
N HIS A 4 -15.92 60.25 12.01
CA HIS A 4 -16.29 59.07 12.76
C HIS A 4 -15.78 57.79 12.06
N ARG A 5 -15.23 56.90 12.88
CA ARG A 5 -14.79 55.55 12.54
C ARG A 5 -16.00 54.69 12.17
N LEU A 6 -16.00 54.08 10.98
CA LEU A 6 -16.74 52.85 10.73
C LEU A 6 -15.81 51.67 11.06
N PHE A 7 -16.12 50.96 12.14
CA PHE A 7 -15.55 49.66 12.47
C PHE A 7 -16.72 48.79 12.93
N GLY A 8 -17.01 47.70 12.23
CA GLY A 8 -17.96 46.71 12.70
C GLY A 8 -18.56 45.84 11.60
N CYS A 9 -18.47 44.53 11.82
CA CYS A 9 -19.13 43.44 11.09
C CYS A 9 -18.50 43.00 9.75
N LEU A 10 -17.35 42.32 9.84
CA LEU A 10 -17.02 41.27 8.87
C LEU A 10 -16.18 40.18 9.54
N LEU A 11 -16.77 39.35 10.41
CA LEU A 11 -16.03 38.25 11.05
C LEU A 11 -16.95 37.14 11.62
N VAL A 12 -17.87 36.58 10.81
CA VAL A 12 -18.52 35.28 11.13
C VAL A 12 -18.88 34.49 9.87
N LEU A 13 -17.93 34.29 8.95
CA LEU A 13 -18.10 33.37 7.80
C LEU A 13 -16.96 32.34 7.67
N GLY A 14 -15.95 32.39 8.55
CA GLY A 14 -14.80 31.47 8.51
C GLY A 14 -14.98 30.15 9.26
N SER A 15 -16.00 30.03 10.13
CA SER A 15 -16.17 28.88 11.02
C SER A 15 -17.07 27.77 10.48
N LEU A 16 -17.80 27.99 9.38
CA LEU A 16 -18.71 27.00 8.79
C LEU A 16 -18.06 26.07 7.75
N LEU A 17 -16.90 26.46 7.18
CA LEU A 17 -16.18 25.62 6.21
C LEU A 17 -15.29 24.56 6.87
N LEU A 18 -14.84 24.76 8.12
CA LEU A 18 -13.99 23.80 8.83
C LEU A 18 -14.77 22.61 9.39
N ALA A 19 -16.05 22.80 9.74
CA ALA A 19 -16.89 21.76 10.34
C ALA A 19 -17.33 20.67 9.35
N ALA A 20 -17.35 20.95 8.04
CA ALA A 20 -17.76 19.98 7.01
C ALA A 20 -16.71 18.89 6.73
N SER A 21 -15.48 19.02 7.25
CA SER A 21 -14.38 18.09 6.96
C SER A 21 -14.33 16.84 7.86
N ALA A 22 -14.79 16.96 9.11
CA ALA A 22 -14.64 15.90 10.13
C ALA A 22 -15.63 14.72 9.97
N ASP A 23 -16.78 14.94 9.33
CA ASP A 23 -17.83 13.92 9.11
C ASP A 23 -17.82 13.33 7.69
N SER A 24 -16.76 13.59 6.90
CA SER A 24 -16.66 13.10 5.53
C SER A 24 -16.12 11.66 5.46
N SER A 25 -16.70 10.85 4.57
CA SER A 25 -16.15 9.54 4.17
C SER A 25 -15.38 9.72 2.87
N PRO A 26 -14.05 9.97 2.93
CA PRO A 26 -13.25 10.24 1.74
C PRO A 26 -13.18 9.00 0.84
N ILE A 27 -12.98 9.22 -0.45
CA ILE A 27 -12.79 8.16 -1.44
C ILE A 27 -11.33 8.15 -1.84
N VAL A 28 -10.64 7.04 -1.58
CA VAL A 28 -9.23 6.88 -1.92
C VAL A 28 -9.10 5.93 -3.11
N GLY A 29 -8.36 6.35 -4.13
CA GLY A 29 -8.03 5.50 -5.25
C GLY A 29 -6.90 4.54 -4.88
N VAL A 30 -7.01 3.25 -5.23
CA VAL A 30 -5.92 2.26 -5.09
C VAL A 30 -5.49 1.81 -6.47
N LEU A 31 -4.21 2.01 -6.80
CA LEU A 31 -3.67 1.66 -8.11
C LEU A 31 -3.60 0.14 -8.31
N ALA A 32 -4.26 -0.36 -9.35
CA ALA A 32 -4.09 -1.73 -9.82
C ALA A 32 -2.69 -1.95 -10.39
N GLN A 33 -2.24 -3.19 -10.42
CA GLN A 33 -0.97 -3.56 -11.04
C GLN A 33 -1.16 -4.77 -11.93
N GLU A 34 -0.32 -4.87 -12.96
CA GLU A 34 -0.35 -5.96 -13.94
C GLU A 34 -0.16 -7.34 -13.28
N VAL A 35 -0.87 -8.33 -13.85
CA VAL A 35 -0.64 -9.74 -13.57
C VAL A 35 0.54 -10.21 -14.41
N TYR A 36 1.47 -10.95 -13.79
CA TYR A 36 2.56 -11.58 -14.53
C TYR A 36 2.00 -12.65 -15.49
N SER A 37 2.37 -12.55 -16.77
CA SER A 37 1.80 -13.34 -17.87
C SER A 37 2.06 -14.84 -17.79
N ASP A 38 3.14 -15.24 -17.12
CA ASP A 38 3.49 -16.64 -16.80
C ASP A 38 3.50 -16.86 -15.29
N GLY A 39 2.55 -16.21 -14.61
CA GLY A 39 2.44 -16.19 -13.16
C GLY A 39 1.27 -17.01 -12.63
N LEU A 40 1.26 -17.21 -11.32
CA LEU A 40 0.21 -17.94 -10.60
C LEU A 40 -1.22 -17.53 -11.02
N ILE A 41 -1.48 -16.23 -11.09
CA ILE A 41 -2.81 -15.73 -11.45
C ILE A 41 -3.16 -16.08 -12.90
N SER A 42 -2.26 -15.87 -13.85
CA SER A 42 -2.49 -16.18 -15.27
C SER A 42 -2.77 -17.66 -15.53
N HIS A 43 -2.18 -18.57 -14.77
CA HIS A 43 -2.40 -20.01 -14.89
C HIS A 43 -3.73 -20.50 -14.32
N HIS A 44 -4.36 -19.72 -13.44
CA HIS A 44 -5.57 -20.13 -12.72
C HIS A 44 -6.81 -19.29 -13.03
N PHE A 45 -6.63 -18.08 -13.57
CA PHE A 45 -7.73 -17.16 -13.88
C PHE A 45 -7.58 -16.62 -15.31
N GLU A 46 -8.48 -17.07 -16.19
CA GLU A 46 -8.49 -16.65 -17.59
C GLU A 46 -8.78 -15.15 -17.73
N ASN A 47 -8.06 -14.51 -18.66
CA ASN A 47 -8.25 -13.10 -19.06
C ASN A 47 -8.10 -12.06 -17.93
N LYS A 48 -7.48 -12.42 -16.79
CA LYS A 48 -7.16 -11.48 -15.71
C LYS A 48 -5.78 -10.87 -15.94
N THR A 49 -5.77 -9.57 -16.21
CA THR A 49 -4.59 -8.82 -16.65
C THR A 49 -4.07 -7.86 -15.58
N SER A 50 -4.88 -7.51 -14.58
CA SER A 50 -4.44 -6.70 -13.45
C SER A 50 -5.11 -7.11 -12.14
N TYR A 51 -4.55 -6.65 -11.02
CA TYR A 51 -5.09 -6.93 -9.70
C TYR A 51 -4.86 -5.83 -8.67
N ILE A 52 -5.64 -5.89 -7.59
CA ILE A 52 -5.39 -5.19 -6.32
C ILE A 52 -5.48 -6.22 -5.20
N ALA A 53 -4.46 -6.28 -4.33
CA ALA A 53 -4.56 -7.11 -3.12
C ALA A 53 -5.62 -6.56 -2.17
N ALA A 54 -6.52 -7.41 -1.70
CA ALA A 54 -7.68 -7.00 -0.91
C ALA A 54 -7.29 -6.39 0.45
N SER A 55 -6.08 -6.66 0.95
CA SER A 55 -5.54 -6.05 2.17
C SER A 55 -5.47 -4.53 2.08
N TYR A 56 -5.12 -3.95 0.93
CA TYR A 56 -5.09 -2.48 0.75
C TYR A 56 -6.48 -1.85 0.79
N VAL A 57 -7.49 -2.55 0.27
CA VAL A 57 -8.88 -2.11 0.33
C VAL A 57 -9.36 -2.11 1.79
N LYS A 58 -9.21 -3.24 2.47
CA LYS A 58 -9.59 -3.40 3.89
C LYS A 58 -8.88 -2.40 4.81
N TYR A 59 -7.62 -2.10 4.50
CA TYR A 59 -6.79 -1.13 5.23
C TYR A 59 -7.33 0.28 5.17
N LEU A 60 -7.78 0.74 4.00
CA LEU A 60 -8.38 2.07 3.88
C LEU A 60 -9.79 2.11 4.50
N GLU A 61 -10.57 1.06 4.30
CA GLU A 61 -11.92 0.97 4.85
C GLU A 61 -11.94 0.91 6.39
N SER A 62 -10.93 0.27 7.01
CA SER A 62 -10.82 0.22 8.48
C SER A 62 -10.61 1.60 9.11
N ALA A 63 -10.12 2.59 8.36
CA ALA A 63 -9.94 3.99 8.77
C ALA A 63 -11.10 4.92 8.32
N GLY A 64 -12.15 4.34 7.72
CA GLY A 64 -13.37 5.06 7.33
C GLY A 64 -13.35 5.70 5.93
N ALA A 65 -12.43 5.27 5.06
CA ALA A 65 -12.47 5.62 3.64
C ALA A 65 -13.33 4.63 2.84
N ARG A 66 -13.73 5.04 1.64
CA ARG A 66 -14.23 4.15 0.58
C ARG A 66 -13.17 4.06 -0.50
N VAL A 67 -13.19 2.98 -1.30
CA VAL A 67 -12.13 2.72 -2.28
C VAL A 67 -12.66 2.72 -3.70
N VAL A 68 -11.90 3.35 -4.60
CA VAL A 68 -12.04 3.21 -6.05
C VAL A 68 -10.78 2.51 -6.58
N PRO A 69 -10.90 1.42 -7.35
CA PRO A 69 -9.76 0.88 -8.07
C PRO A 69 -9.33 1.83 -9.20
N ILE A 70 -8.04 2.15 -9.29
CA ILE A 70 -7.46 2.93 -10.39
C ILE A 70 -6.88 1.96 -11.41
N TRP A 71 -7.32 2.07 -12.66
CA TRP A 71 -6.88 1.19 -13.74
C TRP A 71 -5.52 1.58 -14.29
N ILE A 72 -4.73 0.57 -14.67
CA ILE A 72 -3.53 0.75 -15.50
C ILE A 72 -3.92 0.82 -16.99
N GLY A 73 -2.98 1.21 -17.85
CA GLY A 73 -3.15 1.26 -19.31
C GLY A 73 -4.17 2.27 -19.85
N ARG A 74 -4.75 3.10 -18.97
CA ARG A 74 -5.66 4.18 -19.40
C ARG A 74 -4.87 5.38 -19.91
N ASN A 75 -5.51 6.20 -20.72
CA ASN A 75 -4.93 7.45 -21.19
C ASN A 75 -4.92 8.55 -20.11
N ARG A 76 -4.19 9.63 -20.36
CA ARG A 76 -4.09 10.78 -19.44
C ARG A 76 -5.45 11.34 -18.99
N SER A 77 -6.41 11.45 -19.90
CA SER A 77 -7.73 12.03 -19.60
C SER A 77 -8.53 11.24 -18.56
N TYR A 78 -8.36 9.91 -18.52
CA TYR A 78 -8.96 9.08 -17.47
C TYR A 78 -8.42 9.45 -16.09
N TYR A 79 -7.09 9.58 -15.95
CA TYR A 79 -6.49 9.91 -14.66
C TYR A 79 -6.85 11.34 -14.24
N GLU A 80 -6.90 12.29 -15.19
CA GLU A 80 -7.36 13.67 -14.91
C GLU A 80 -8.79 13.69 -14.36
N ASP A 81 -9.72 13.02 -15.05
CA ASP A 81 -11.10 12.90 -14.64
C ASP A 81 -11.25 12.24 -13.26
N LEU A 82 -10.50 11.15 -13.02
CA LEU A 82 -10.53 10.44 -11.75
C LEU A 82 -9.97 11.27 -10.59
N MET A 83 -8.85 11.96 -10.80
CA MET A 83 -8.18 12.78 -9.77
C MET A 83 -9.01 14.01 -9.33
N HIS A 84 -10.02 14.40 -10.12
CA HIS A 84 -11.02 15.40 -9.73
C HIS A 84 -12.16 14.83 -8.87
N LYS A 85 -12.23 13.50 -8.69
CA LYS A 85 -13.33 12.82 -8.00
C LYS A 85 -12.92 12.14 -6.70
N ILE A 86 -11.66 11.68 -6.61
CA ILE A 86 -11.10 11.01 -5.43
C ILE A 86 -10.34 11.98 -4.52
N ASN A 87 -10.21 11.64 -3.25
CA ASN A 87 -9.64 12.47 -2.19
C ASN A 87 -8.17 12.13 -1.86
N GLY A 88 -7.62 11.07 -2.46
CA GLY A 88 -6.24 10.63 -2.26
C GLY A 88 -5.92 9.40 -3.08
N VAL A 89 -4.63 9.08 -3.21
CA VAL A 89 -4.13 7.93 -4.00
C VAL A 89 -3.24 7.04 -3.16
N LEU A 90 -3.50 5.74 -3.16
CA LEU A 90 -2.61 4.72 -2.62
C LEU A 90 -1.94 3.94 -3.76
N LEU A 91 -0.62 3.96 -3.76
CA LEU A 91 0.29 3.17 -4.59
C LEU A 91 0.70 1.92 -3.78
N PRO A 92 0.11 0.74 -4.04
CA PRO A 92 0.36 -0.46 -3.25
C PRO A 92 1.78 -1.02 -3.46
N GLY A 93 2.13 -1.99 -2.62
CA GLY A 93 3.28 -2.85 -2.86
C GLY A 93 3.02 -3.84 -4.00
N GLY A 94 4.07 -4.48 -4.48
CA GLY A 94 4.02 -5.33 -5.65
C GLY A 94 5.40 -5.85 -6.05
N ALA A 95 5.47 -6.48 -7.21
CA ALA A 95 6.72 -7.01 -7.78
C ALA A 95 6.86 -6.69 -9.27
N THR A 96 6.22 -5.62 -9.74
CA THR A 96 6.27 -5.24 -11.14
C THR A 96 7.47 -4.35 -11.47
N TRP A 97 7.80 -4.26 -12.75
CA TRP A 97 8.95 -3.48 -13.22
C TRP A 97 8.53 -2.07 -13.62
N PHE A 98 9.41 -1.09 -13.39
CA PHE A 98 9.12 0.31 -13.74
C PHE A 98 9.23 0.65 -15.23
N ASN A 99 9.59 -0.32 -16.08
CA ASN A 99 9.73 -0.16 -17.52
C ASN A 99 8.61 -0.83 -18.32
N GLN A 100 7.56 -1.34 -17.66
CA GLN A 100 6.42 -1.93 -18.35
C GLN A 100 5.54 -0.85 -18.92
N THR A 101 5.43 -0.82 -20.26
CA THR A 101 4.54 0.08 -20.99
C THR A 101 3.11 -0.14 -20.57
N ASP A 102 2.38 0.95 -20.33
CA ASP A 102 0.96 0.94 -19.95
C ASP A 102 0.69 0.21 -18.61
N GLY A 103 1.74 -0.07 -17.83
CA GLY A 103 1.67 -0.76 -16.55
C GLY A 103 1.55 0.16 -15.34
N TYR A 104 1.79 -0.42 -14.17
CA TYR A 104 1.75 0.22 -12.85
C TYR A 104 2.55 1.53 -12.80
N ALA A 105 3.76 1.53 -13.35
CA ALA A 105 4.65 2.69 -13.26
C ALA A 105 4.19 3.87 -14.14
N ASP A 106 3.63 3.60 -15.32
CA ASP A 106 3.13 4.64 -16.23
C ASP A 106 1.84 5.27 -15.68
N ALA A 107 0.93 4.45 -15.19
CA ALA A 107 -0.25 4.92 -14.46
C ALA A 107 0.16 5.76 -13.22
N GLY A 108 1.13 5.26 -12.47
CA GLY A 108 1.73 5.95 -11.33
C GLY A 108 2.31 7.32 -11.69
N GLU A 109 3.01 7.43 -12.82
CA GLU A 109 3.54 8.70 -13.31
C GLU A 109 2.44 9.73 -13.58
N HIS A 110 1.37 9.31 -14.27
CA HIS A 110 0.24 10.20 -14.51
C HIS A 110 -0.37 10.71 -13.21
N LEU A 111 -0.61 9.82 -12.25
CA LEU A 111 -1.18 10.16 -10.93
C LEU A 111 -0.28 11.12 -10.15
N LEU A 112 1.04 10.88 -10.14
CA LEU A 112 1.99 11.72 -9.41
C LEU A 112 2.12 13.11 -10.04
N GLN A 113 2.19 13.21 -11.36
CA GLN A 113 2.19 14.49 -12.07
C GLN A 113 0.91 15.28 -11.77
N LEU A 114 -0.26 14.63 -11.78
CA LEU A 114 -1.54 15.27 -11.46
C LEU A 114 -1.62 15.69 -9.99
N ALA A 115 -1.16 14.85 -9.07
CA ALA A 115 -1.12 15.19 -7.65
C ALA A 115 -0.21 16.41 -7.40
N VAL A 116 0.95 16.49 -8.06
CA VAL A 116 1.83 17.67 -8.01
C VAL A 116 1.10 18.91 -8.53
N GLN A 117 0.47 18.83 -9.70
CA GLN A 117 -0.28 19.94 -10.32
C GLN A 117 -1.43 20.44 -9.42
N LEU A 118 -2.20 19.52 -8.84
CA LEU A 118 -3.29 19.87 -7.92
C LEU A 118 -2.76 20.60 -6.69
N ASN A 119 -1.71 20.09 -6.06
CA ASN A 119 -1.13 20.71 -4.88
C ASN A 119 -0.49 22.07 -5.20
N ASP A 120 0.19 22.20 -6.35
CA ASP A 120 0.75 23.49 -6.81
C ASP A 120 -0.34 24.53 -7.09
N ASN A 121 -1.53 24.09 -7.52
CA ASN A 121 -2.72 24.93 -7.69
C ASN A 121 -3.53 25.12 -6.39
N GLY A 122 -3.02 24.66 -5.24
CA GLY A 122 -3.66 24.84 -3.93
C GLY A 122 -4.78 23.84 -3.61
N THR A 123 -4.97 22.79 -4.42
CA THR A 123 -5.90 21.68 -4.15
C THR A 123 -5.15 20.56 -3.45
N PHE A 124 -5.49 20.31 -2.18
CA PHE A 124 -4.84 19.29 -1.38
C PHE A 124 -5.10 17.89 -1.96
N MET A 125 -4.04 17.17 -2.33
CA MET A 125 -4.12 15.83 -2.90
C MET A 125 -3.01 14.93 -2.33
N PRO A 126 -3.31 14.10 -1.31
CA PRO A 126 -2.32 13.25 -0.68
C PRO A 126 -2.08 11.95 -1.47
N VAL A 127 -0.83 11.48 -1.43
CA VAL A 127 -0.41 10.21 -2.05
C VAL A 127 0.32 9.35 -1.03
N TRP A 128 -0.02 8.07 -0.96
CA TRP A 128 0.60 7.07 -0.10
C TRP A 128 1.29 5.99 -0.93
N GLY A 129 2.55 5.70 -0.66
CA GLY A 129 3.30 4.60 -1.25
C GLY A 129 3.65 3.54 -0.23
N THR A 130 3.37 2.27 -0.53
CA THR A 130 3.76 1.11 0.29
C THR A 130 4.71 0.22 -0.50
N CYS A 131 5.89 -0.11 0.04
CA CYS A 131 6.90 -0.96 -0.61
C CYS A 131 7.19 -0.46 -2.05
N LEU A 132 6.77 -1.22 -3.07
CA LEU A 132 6.87 -0.80 -4.49
C LEU A 132 6.29 0.60 -4.76
N GLY A 133 5.23 1.01 -4.06
CA GLY A 133 4.68 2.36 -4.18
C GLY A 133 5.60 3.45 -3.62
N MET A 134 6.36 3.17 -2.55
CA MET A 134 7.39 4.09 -2.04
C MET A 134 8.56 4.17 -3.04
N GLU A 135 8.96 3.04 -3.61
CA GLU A 135 9.95 2.97 -4.68
C GLU A 135 9.53 3.79 -5.91
N LEU A 136 8.28 3.65 -6.34
CA LEU A 136 7.72 4.38 -7.46
C LEU A 136 7.68 5.89 -7.21
N LEU A 137 7.33 6.32 -5.99
CA LEU A 137 7.33 7.73 -5.58
C LEU A 137 8.68 8.38 -5.81
N VAL A 138 9.75 7.76 -5.30
CA VAL A 138 11.11 8.29 -5.43
C VAL A 138 11.56 8.23 -6.88
N TYR A 139 11.37 7.10 -7.55
CA TYR A 139 11.76 6.91 -8.96
C TYR A 139 11.16 7.97 -9.88
N LYS A 140 9.84 8.19 -9.84
CA LYS A 140 9.17 9.15 -10.73
C LYS A 140 9.44 10.61 -10.33
N LEU A 141 9.58 10.92 -9.05
CA LEU A 141 9.95 12.29 -8.61
C LEU A 141 11.44 12.60 -8.79
N ALA A 142 12.25 11.59 -9.11
CA ALA A 142 13.63 11.71 -9.57
C ALA A 142 13.75 11.59 -11.12
N ASN A 143 12.69 11.92 -11.85
CA ASN A 143 12.62 11.90 -13.32
C ASN A 143 12.99 10.53 -13.93
N GLY A 144 12.62 9.43 -13.27
CA GLY A 144 12.89 8.07 -13.76
C GLY A 144 14.33 7.60 -13.54
N THR A 145 15.08 8.23 -12.62
CA THR A 145 16.40 7.74 -12.21
C THR A 145 16.23 6.71 -11.10
N ASP A 146 16.77 5.50 -11.29
CA ASP A 146 16.72 4.45 -10.26
C ASP A 146 17.84 4.65 -9.23
N HIS A 147 17.44 4.97 -8.00
CA HIS A 147 18.34 5.18 -6.85
C HIS A 147 18.32 4.01 -5.87
N ARG A 148 17.61 2.93 -6.19
CA ARG A 148 17.48 1.78 -5.29
C ARG A 148 18.79 1.00 -5.25
N ILE A 149 19.07 0.42 -4.09
CA ILE A 149 20.08 -0.61 -3.92
C ILE A 149 19.41 -1.96 -3.67
N ASN A 150 20.14 -3.05 -3.93
CA ASN A 150 19.72 -4.37 -3.47
C ASN A 150 19.76 -4.42 -1.93
N CYS A 151 18.74 -5.01 -1.33
CA CYS A 151 18.72 -5.28 0.11
C CYS A 151 18.02 -6.60 0.43
N ARG A 152 18.40 -7.22 1.54
CA ARG A 152 17.81 -8.46 2.03
C ARG A 152 16.67 -8.18 2.99
N GLY A 153 15.62 -7.57 2.44
CA GLY A 153 14.46 -7.04 3.15
C GLY A 153 13.26 -7.99 3.28
N THR A 154 13.42 -9.29 3.01
CA THR A 154 12.29 -10.20 2.81
C THR A 154 11.99 -11.05 4.04
N GLY A 155 10.74 -11.01 4.52
CA GLY A 155 10.24 -11.92 5.55
C GLY A 155 10.61 -11.52 6.97
N MET A 156 10.78 -10.22 7.21
CA MET A 156 11.20 -9.69 8.52
C MET A 156 10.06 -8.93 9.18
N ALA A 157 9.93 -9.07 10.49
CA ALA A 157 9.13 -8.19 11.34
C ALA A 157 10.08 -7.37 12.21
N LEU A 158 10.04 -6.04 12.12
CA LEU A 158 10.97 -5.15 12.80
C LEU A 158 10.23 -4.09 13.64
N PRO A 159 10.85 -3.53 14.69
CA PRO A 159 10.38 -2.29 15.30
C PRO A 159 10.72 -1.11 14.38
N MET A 160 10.09 0.04 14.61
CA MET A 160 10.48 1.27 13.93
C MET A 160 11.68 1.93 14.62
N GLU A 161 12.72 2.25 13.87
CA GLU A 161 13.83 3.07 14.35
C GLU A 161 13.60 4.53 13.89
N LEU A 162 12.85 5.28 14.71
CA LEU A 162 12.48 6.66 14.43
C LEU A 162 13.69 7.59 14.53
N LYS A 163 13.82 8.56 13.62
CA LYS A 163 14.83 9.63 13.69
C LYS A 163 14.55 10.52 14.91
N GLU A 164 15.57 11.17 15.47
CA GLU A 164 15.41 12.01 16.67
C GLU A 164 14.36 13.12 16.51
N ASP A 165 14.23 13.66 15.29
CA ASP A 165 13.30 14.73 14.94
C ASP A 165 11.97 14.23 14.33
N TYR A 166 11.63 12.94 14.47
CA TYR A 166 10.42 12.35 13.87
C TYR A 166 9.13 13.11 14.21
N LYS A 167 9.03 13.75 15.39
CA LYS A 167 7.87 14.57 15.77
C LYS A 167 7.69 15.84 14.95
N GLN A 168 8.70 16.25 14.19
CA GLN A 168 8.56 17.34 13.21
C GLN A 168 7.88 16.86 11.93
N SER A 169 7.78 15.55 11.70
CA SER A 169 7.11 14.96 10.55
C SER A 169 5.60 15.09 10.64
N ARG A 170 4.91 15.22 9.50
CA ARG A 170 3.45 15.16 9.48
C ARG A 170 2.96 13.78 9.90
N LEU A 171 3.67 12.73 9.51
CA LEU A 171 3.38 11.34 9.89
C LEU A 171 3.26 11.14 11.42
N PHE A 172 3.99 11.91 12.24
CA PHE A 172 4.04 11.68 13.69
C PHE A 172 3.82 12.91 14.58
N ASN A 173 3.60 14.12 14.04
CA ASN A 173 3.46 15.34 14.85
C ASN A 173 2.27 15.30 15.84
N ALA A 174 1.18 14.62 15.49
CA ALA A 174 -0.02 14.45 16.30
C ALA A 174 -0.20 12.98 16.71
N SER A 175 0.90 12.23 16.80
CA SER A 175 0.88 10.81 17.12
C SER A 175 0.44 10.53 18.56
N ASN A 176 -0.19 9.38 18.77
CA ASN A 176 -0.46 8.88 20.11
C ASN A 176 0.83 8.25 20.66
N GLU A 177 1.42 8.86 21.69
CA GLU A 177 2.68 8.41 22.29
C GLU A 177 2.65 6.95 22.76
N ALA A 178 1.48 6.44 23.20
CA ALA A 178 1.35 5.04 23.59
C ALA A 178 1.49 4.10 22.40
N VAL A 179 0.95 4.48 21.23
CA VAL A 179 1.11 3.71 19.98
C VAL A 179 2.54 3.79 19.48
N VAL A 180 3.15 4.97 19.51
CA VAL A 180 4.57 5.15 19.13
C VAL A 180 5.50 4.32 20.01
N ALA A 181 5.23 4.27 21.32
CA ALA A 181 6.00 3.45 22.26
C ALA A 181 5.93 1.95 21.93
N LEU A 182 4.81 1.46 21.40
CA LEU A 182 4.69 0.09 20.90
C LEU A 182 5.50 -0.10 19.61
N MET A 183 5.42 0.85 18.68
CA MET A 183 6.12 0.78 17.39
C MET A 183 7.64 0.69 17.53
N VAL A 184 8.23 1.43 18.46
CA VAL A 184 9.69 1.42 18.69
C VAL A 184 10.16 0.22 19.51
N LYS A 185 9.25 -0.47 20.21
CA LYS A 185 9.59 -1.55 21.15
C LYS A 185 9.34 -2.94 20.59
N GLU A 186 8.30 -3.10 19.79
CA GLU A 186 7.83 -4.40 19.31
C GLU A 186 8.03 -4.54 17.79
N ASN A 187 8.17 -5.78 17.33
CA ASN A 187 8.31 -6.08 15.91
C ASN A 187 6.95 -5.94 15.20
N VAL A 188 6.63 -4.72 14.79
CA VAL A 188 5.31 -4.34 14.26
C VAL A 188 5.28 -4.08 12.76
N THR A 189 6.42 -3.82 12.12
CA THR A 189 6.51 -3.53 10.68
C THR A 189 6.93 -4.77 9.90
N TYR A 190 6.11 -5.21 8.94
CA TYR A 190 6.43 -6.35 8.10
C TYR A 190 7.13 -5.93 6.80
N HIS A 191 8.34 -6.42 6.58
CA HIS A 191 9.15 -6.12 5.41
C HIS A 191 9.16 -7.29 4.42
N TRP A 192 8.88 -7.00 3.15
CA TRP A 192 8.88 -7.96 2.04
C TRP A 192 9.37 -7.31 0.75
N HIS A 193 10.65 -6.96 0.72
CA HIS A 193 11.26 -6.22 -0.40
C HIS A 193 12.68 -6.73 -0.70
N GLN A 194 13.14 -6.46 -1.92
CA GLN A 194 14.48 -6.77 -2.42
C GLN A 194 15.29 -5.51 -2.74
N PHE A 195 14.62 -4.35 -2.73
CA PHE A 195 15.20 -3.06 -3.04
C PHE A 195 14.92 -2.07 -1.92
N CYS A 196 15.88 -1.20 -1.68
CA CYS A 196 15.86 -0.22 -0.60
C CYS A 196 16.46 1.10 -1.05
N TYR A 197 16.18 2.16 -0.28
CA TYR A 197 16.93 3.41 -0.33
C TYR A 197 17.72 3.62 0.96
N THR A 198 18.90 4.22 0.85
CA THR A 198 19.72 4.62 2.00
C THR A 198 19.80 6.14 2.12
N GLU A 199 20.07 6.64 3.33
CA GLU A 199 20.32 8.08 3.51
C GLU A 199 21.58 8.55 2.76
N ALA A 200 22.57 7.65 2.59
CA ALA A 200 23.78 7.94 1.84
C ALA A 200 23.49 8.19 0.36
N ASP A 201 22.66 7.35 -0.26
CA ASP A 201 22.22 7.53 -1.65
C ASP A 201 21.35 8.79 -1.79
N PHE A 202 20.44 9.04 -0.84
CA PHE A 202 19.63 10.25 -0.82
C PHE A 202 20.47 11.53 -0.72
N ALA A 203 21.54 11.51 0.08
CA ALA A 203 22.45 12.64 0.21
C ALA A 203 23.30 12.84 -1.05
N ARG A 204 23.83 11.75 -1.63
CA ARG A 204 24.61 11.77 -2.87
C ARG A 204 23.81 12.38 -4.02
N ASP A 205 22.55 11.96 -4.15
CA ASP A 205 21.69 12.29 -5.28
C ASP A 205 20.76 13.48 -4.99
N GLN A 206 20.98 14.16 -3.85
CA GLN A 206 20.25 15.36 -3.39
C GLN A 206 18.74 15.17 -3.15
N LEU A 207 18.29 13.92 -2.98
CA LEU A 207 16.90 13.58 -2.67
C LEU A 207 16.51 13.99 -1.25
N ASN A 208 17.49 14.12 -0.34
CA ASN A 208 17.29 14.65 1.01
C ASN A 208 16.81 16.12 1.07
N LYS A 209 16.82 16.85 -0.06
CA LYS A 209 16.22 18.18 -0.18
C LYS A 209 14.72 18.15 -0.51
N SER A 210 14.22 17.02 -0.98
CA SER A 210 12.81 16.82 -1.36
C SER A 210 12.08 15.92 -0.38
N TRP A 211 12.81 15.05 0.31
CA TRP A 211 12.28 14.05 1.21
C TRP A 211 12.85 14.19 2.62
N ARG A 212 11.97 14.12 3.61
CA ARG A 212 12.32 13.90 5.01
C ARG A 212 12.29 12.41 5.30
N VAL A 213 13.39 11.88 5.80
CA VAL A 213 13.46 10.53 6.38
C VAL A 213 12.87 10.58 7.78
N VAL A 214 11.95 9.66 8.07
CA VAL A 214 11.20 9.61 9.34
C VAL A 214 11.64 8.42 10.19
N SER A 215 11.94 7.29 9.55
CA SER A 215 12.53 6.13 10.20
C SER A 215 13.46 5.39 9.27
N VAL A 216 14.38 4.64 9.89
CA VAL A 216 15.26 3.68 9.22
C VAL A 216 15.05 2.29 9.81
N ASN A 217 15.65 1.29 9.20
CA ASN A 217 15.81 -0.06 9.73
C ASN A 217 17.05 -0.70 9.10
N SER A 218 17.50 -1.84 9.61
CA SER A 218 18.57 -2.64 9.00
C SER A 218 18.02 -3.91 8.34
N ASP A 219 18.57 -4.28 7.18
CA ASP A 219 18.25 -5.55 6.51
C ASP A 219 19.00 -6.74 7.13
N LEU A 220 18.83 -7.95 6.58
CA LEU A 220 19.49 -9.15 7.11
C LEU A 220 21.03 -9.15 7.00
N ASP A 221 21.61 -8.29 6.16
CA ASP A 221 23.07 -8.12 6.02
C ASP A 221 23.59 -6.92 6.84
N GLY A 222 22.70 -6.20 7.54
CA GLY A 222 23.03 -5.03 8.35
C GLY A 222 23.10 -3.73 7.54
N ILE A 223 22.57 -3.69 6.33
CA ILE A 223 22.46 -2.47 5.54
C ILE A 223 21.31 -1.62 6.11
N GLU A 224 21.62 -0.42 6.58
CA GLU A 224 20.61 0.55 7.01
C GLU A 224 19.86 1.12 5.79
N PHE A 225 18.54 1.09 5.85
CA PHE A 225 17.65 1.59 4.82
C PHE A 225 16.52 2.45 5.39
N ILE A 226 16.00 3.35 4.56
CA ILE A 226 14.86 4.22 4.88
C ILE A 226 13.58 3.37 4.93
N SER A 227 12.92 3.33 6.09
CA SER A 227 11.70 2.53 6.30
C SER A 227 10.42 3.36 6.28
N ALA A 228 10.48 4.65 6.59
CA ALA A 228 9.40 5.61 6.39
C ALA A 228 9.93 7.00 6.03
N MET A 229 9.22 7.71 5.16
CA MET A 229 9.57 9.03 4.65
C MET A 229 8.36 9.84 4.23
N GLU A 230 8.52 11.17 4.17
CA GLU A 230 7.50 12.09 3.66
C GLU A 230 8.13 13.17 2.78
N HIS A 231 7.40 13.59 1.75
CA HIS A 231 7.88 14.68 0.88
C HIS A 231 7.81 16.01 1.65
N ILE A 232 8.81 16.87 1.50
CA ILE A 232 8.90 18.12 2.27
C ILE A 232 7.78 19.09 1.85
N LYS A 233 7.59 19.26 0.53
CA LYS A 233 6.56 20.13 -0.06
C LYS A 233 5.16 19.50 -0.17
N TYR A 234 5.04 18.37 -0.87
CA TYR A 234 3.76 17.74 -1.18
C TYR A 234 3.31 16.79 -0.05
N PRO A 235 1.99 16.55 0.12
CA PRO A 235 1.46 15.56 1.07
C PRO A 235 1.64 14.13 0.57
N PHE A 236 2.88 13.76 0.23
CA PHE A 236 3.24 12.43 -0.25
C PHE A 236 4.01 11.69 0.84
N TYR A 237 3.66 10.42 1.05
CA TYR A 237 4.13 9.59 2.15
C TYR A 237 4.57 8.23 1.61
N GLY A 238 5.68 7.70 2.12
CA GLY A 238 6.21 6.40 1.72
C GLY A 238 6.60 5.56 2.93
N VAL A 239 6.20 4.29 2.92
CA VAL A 239 6.68 3.27 3.88
C VAL A 239 7.20 2.06 3.11
N GLN A 240 8.37 1.55 3.49
CA GLN A 240 8.97 0.38 2.84
C GLN A 240 8.37 -0.94 3.37
N PHE A 241 7.84 -0.92 4.59
CA PHE A 241 7.09 -2.04 5.16
C PHE A 241 5.62 -2.03 4.72
N HIS A 242 4.91 -3.10 5.05
CA HIS A 242 3.51 -3.33 4.71
C HIS A 242 2.59 -3.18 5.94
N PRO A 243 2.05 -1.97 6.23
CA PRO A 243 1.16 -1.76 7.37
C PRO A 243 -0.18 -2.48 7.24
N GLU A 244 -0.59 -2.88 6.03
CA GLU A 244 -1.83 -3.58 5.77
C GLU A 244 -1.78 -5.07 6.15
N LYS A 245 -0.60 -5.69 6.10
CA LYS A 245 -0.43 -7.14 6.27
C LYS A 245 -0.74 -7.64 7.69
N PRO A 246 -0.27 -6.97 8.77
CA PRO A 246 -0.58 -7.40 10.14
C PRO A 246 -2.07 -7.57 10.44
N LEU A 247 -2.93 -6.79 9.78
CA LEU A 247 -4.37 -6.82 10.00
C LEU A 247 -5.10 -7.84 9.12
N PHE A 248 -4.62 -8.07 7.90
CA PHE A 248 -5.46 -8.69 6.86
C PHE A 248 -4.83 -9.87 6.10
N GLU A 249 -3.53 -10.16 6.30
CA GLU A 249 -2.81 -11.19 5.55
C GLU A 249 -2.25 -12.29 6.44
N PHE A 250 -2.72 -13.54 6.27
CA PHE A 250 -2.40 -14.68 7.14
C PHE A 250 -1.61 -15.79 6.43
N VAL A 251 -0.91 -15.42 5.35
CA VAL A 251 -0.25 -16.37 4.43
C VAL A 251 1.14 -16.83 4.88
N LYS A 252 1.76 -16.13 5.84
CA LYS A 252 3.13 -16.40 6.29
C LYS A 252 3.25 -16.23 7.80
N PRO A 253 3.97 -17.12 8.51
CA PRO A 253 4.17 -17.02 9.96
C PRO A 253 5.05 -15.83 10.36
N SER A 254 5.82 -15.26 9.43
CA SER A 254 6.65 -14.08 9.64
C SER A 254 5.86 -12.77 9.71
N ILE A 255 4.58 -12.76 9.33
CA ILE A 255 3.73 -11.57 9.44
C ILE A 255 3.36 -11.39 10.91
N PRO A 256 3.68 -10.24 11.54
CA PRO A 256 3.34 -10.01 12.93
C PRO A 256 1.84 -9.75 13.08
N HIS A 257 1.18 -10.52 13.94
CA HIS A 257 -0.25 -10.37 14.26
C HIS A 257 -0.48 -9.98 15.73
N SER A 258 0.54 -9.41 16.39
CA SER A 258 0.38 -8.92 17.77
C SER A 258 -0.60 -7.74 17.81
N PRO A 259 -1.26 -7.48 18.97
CA PRO A 259 -2.06 -6.28 19.14
C PRO A 259 -1.30 -4.99 18.79
N ALA A 260 0.00 -4.92 19.11
CA ALA A 260 0.86 -3.80 18.73
C ALA A 260 1.02 -3.66 17.22
N ALA A 261 1.19 -4.76 16.49
CA ALA A 261 1.29 -4.75 15.02
C ALA A 261 -0.02 -4.28 14.36
N VAL A 262 -1.17 -4.72 14.90
CA VAL A 262 -2.49 -4.25 14.47
C VAL A 262 -2.67 -2.76 14.73
N LEU A 263 -2.34 -2.28 15.94
CA LEU A 263 -2.40 -0.85 16.27
C LEU A 263 -1.45 -0.01 15.40
N SER A 264 -0.27 -0.54 15.11
CA SER A 264 0.71 0.11 14.23
C SER A 264 0.17 0.27 12.81
N GLY A 265 -0.37 -0.80 12.22
CA GLY A 265 -0.99 -0.74 10.89
C GLY A 265 -2.17 0.23 10.87
N GLN A 266 -3.08 0.15 11.86
CA GLN A 266 -4.24 1.04 11.94
C GLN A 266 -3.85 2.52 12.06
N TYR A 267 -2.77 2.84 12.79
CA TYR A 267 -2.27 4.21 12.90
C TYR A 267 -1.95 4.83 11.54
N PHE A 268 -1.27 4.10 10.66
CA PHE A 268 -0.91 4.60 9.33
C PHE A 268 -2.14 4.73 8.43
N ALA A 269 -3.14 3.85 8.56
CA ALA A 269 -4.41 3.96 7.85
C ALA A 269 -5.15 5.23 8.28
N ASP A 270 -5.29 5.42 9.60
CA ASP A 270 -5.97 6.57 10.18
C ASP A 270 -5.29 7.88 9.76
N PHE A 271 -3.96 7.92 9.79
CA PHE A 271 -3.19 9.07 9.31
C PHE A 271 -3.52 9.39 7.85
N PHE A 272 -3.40 8.41 6.94
CA PHE A 272 -3.58 8.68 5.51
C PHE A 272 -5.03 9.03 5.16
N VAL A 273 -6.01 8.39 5.79
CA VAL A 273 -7.41 8.72 5.58
C VAL A 273 -7.74 10.11 6.15
N ASN A 274 -7.12 10.53 7.26
CA ASN A 274 -7.22 11.90 7.75
C ASN A 274 -6.62 12.92 6.77
N GLU A 275 -5.52 12.59 6.10
CA GLU A 275 -5.00 13.43 5.02
C GLU A 275 -5.99 13.52 3.85
N ALA A 276 -6.62 12.40 3.46
CA ALA A 276 -7.62 12.40 2.40
C ALA A 276 -8.86 13.27 2.73
N ARG A 277 -9.30 13.32 4.00
CA ARG A 277 -10.40 14.21 4.44
C ARG A 277 -10.14 15.70 4.17
N ARG A 278 -8.88 16.10 3.96
CA ARG A 278 -8.50 17.49 3.65
C ARG A 278 -8.65 17.83 2.16
N SER A 279 -8.82 16.83 1.29
CA SER A 279 -9.03 17.04 -0.13
C SER A 279 -10.48 17.44 -0.42
N PRO A 280 -10.74 18.52 -1.18
CA PRO A 280 -12.10 18.99 -1.47
C PRO A 280 -12.77 18.26 -2.64
N GLN A 281 -12.10 17.27 -3.26
CA GLN A 281 -12.61 16.58 -4.44
C GLN A 281 -13.84 15.72 -4.13
N SER A 282 -14.70 15.54 -5.12
CA SER A 282 -15.89 14.71 -5.00
C SER A 282 -16.43 14.31 -6.37
N PHE A 283 -17.10 13.16 -6.44
CA PHE A 283 -17.90 12.80 -7.60
C PHE A 283 -19.04 13.80 -7.85
N ALA A 284 -19.46 13.96 -9.11
CA ALA A 284 -20.51 14.91 -9.45
C ALA A 284 -21.87 14.51 -8.87
N ASN A 285 -22.11 13.21 -8.72
CA ASN A 285 -23.33 12.66 -8.14
C ASN A 285 -23.13 11.23 -7.60
N ALA A 286 -24.05 10.80 -6.73
CA ALA A 286 -24.00 9.50 -6.07
C ALA A 286 -24.10 8.29 -7.04
N THR A 287 -24.71 8.45 -8.22
CA THR A 287 -24.82 7.34 -9.20
C THR A 287 -23.48 7.07 -9.86
N GLU A 288 -22.76 8.13 -10.23
CA GLU A 288 -21.41 8.02 -10.77
C GLU A 288 -20.46 7.41 -9.74
N GLU A 289 -20.51 7.92 -8.51
CA GLU A 289 -19.73 7.40 -7.38
C GLU A 289 -19.99 5.90 -7.18
N ALA A 290 -21.26 5.50 -7.02
CA ALA A 290 -21.62 4.12 -6.75
C ALA A 290 -21.12 3.12 -7.82
N ARG A 291 -20.99 3.55 -9.09
CA ARG A 291 -20.47 2.73 -10.18
C ARG A 291 -18.94 2.61 -10.19
N ALA A 292 -18.24 3.57 -9.60
CA ALA A 292 -16.78 3.58 -9.55
C ALA A 292 -16.22 2.79 -8.36
N LEU A 293 -17.00 2.63 -7.29
CA LEU A 293 -16.53 2.00 -6.05
C LEU A 293 -16.13 0.53 -6.22
N ILE A 294 -15.19 0.10 -5.38
CA ILE A 294 -14.71 -1.29 -5.29
C ILE A 294 -15.82 -2.31 -5.00
N TYR A 295 -16.96 -1.87 -4.45
CA TYR A 295 -18.13 -2.70 -4.13
C TYR A 295 -18.77 -3.37 -5.34
N ASN A 296 -18.47 -2.91 -6.56
CA ASN A 296 -18.91 -3.54 -7.79
C ASN A 296 -18.10 -4.79 -8.16
N TYR A 297 -17.01 -5.07 -7.45
CA TYR A 297 -16.07 -6.16 -7.73
C TYR A 297 -16.04 -7.17 -6.60
N LYS A 298 -15.74 -8.42 -6.93
CA LYS A 298 -15.60 -9.50 -5.95
C LYS A 298 -14.14 -9.97 -5.92
N PRO A 299 -13.52 -10.09 -4.75
CA PRO A 299 -12.17 -10.63 -4.67
C PRO A 299 -12.18 -12.16 -4.74
N GLU A 300 -11.14 -12.73 -5.32
CA GLU A 300 -10.87 -14.17 -5.38
C GLU A 300 -10.02 -14.62 -4.19
N TYR A 301 -10.26 -15.85 -3.70
CA TYR A 301 -9.44 -16.45 -2.63
C TYR A 301 -8.16 -17.05 -3.23
N THR A 302 -7.09 -16.27 -3.27
CA THR A 302 -5.87 -16.64 -4.02
C THR A 302 -4.80 -17.34 -3.19
N SER A 303 -4.84 -17.27 -1.85
CA SER A 303 -3.81 -17.96 -1.04
C SER A 303 -3.88 -19.48 -1.12
N ILE A 304 -5.05 -20.06 -1.44
CA ILE A 304 -5.18 -21.52 -1.65
C ILE A 304 -4.34 -22.02 -2.82
N LEU A 305 -4.01 -21.12 -3.75
CA LEU A 305 -3.15 -21.39 -4.90
C LEU A 305 -1.67 -21.12 -4.59
N GLY A 306 -1.34 -20.62 -3.38
CA GLY A 306 0.02 -20.25 -2.99
C GLY A 306 0.37 -18.77 -3.18
N SER A 307 -0.62 -17.90 -3.43
CA SER A 307 -0.39 -16.45 -3.46
C SER A 307 0.11 -15.92 -2.12
N THR A 308 0.89 -14.83 -2.15
CA THR A 308 1.31 -14.07 -0.96
C THR A 308 0.21 -13.14 -0.42
N TYR A 309 -1.01 -13.27 -0.95
CA TYR A 309 -2.20 -12.55 -0.51
C TYR A 309 -3.33 -13.56 -0.26
N ILE A 310 -4.13 -13.33 0.78
CA ILE A 310 -5.34 -14.10 1.10
C ILE A 310 -6.35 -13.92 -0.03
N GLN A 311 -6.58 -12.68 -0.42
CA GLN A 311 -7.57 -12.31 -1.43
C GLN A 311 -7.02 -11.25 -2.38
N GLN A 312 -7.38 -11.36 -3.66
CA GLN A 312 -7.07 -10.37 -4.68
C GLN A 312 -8.31 -10.05 -5.50
N TYR A 313 -8.57 -8.77 -5.74
CA TYR A 313 -9.47 -8.33 -6.80
C TYR A 313 -8.73 -8.49 -8.11
N LEU A 314 -9.29 -9.27 -9.04
CA LEU A 314 -8.70 -9.55 -10.35
C LEU A 314 -9.55 -8.90 -11.44
N PHE A 315 -8.93 -8.15 -12.33
CA PHE A 315 -9.64 -7.38 -13.36
C PHE A 315 -9.25 -7.84 -14.77
N THR A 316 -10.23 -7.76 -15.67
CA THR A 316 -10.06 -7.95 -17.12
C THR A 316 -9.84 -6.62 -17.82
N ASP A 317 -9.28 -6.64 -19.03
CA ASP A 317 -9.16 -5.46 -19.90
C ASP A 317 -10.52 -4.81 -20.16
N LYS A 318 -11.57 -5.63 -20.32
CA LYS A 318 -12.95 -5.16 -20.50
C LYS A 318 -13.48 -4.39 -19.29
N GLU A 319 -13.24 -4.87 -18.08
CA GLU A 319 -13.62 -4.16 -16.84
C GLU A 319 -12.85 -2.84 -16.72
N MET A 320 -11.57 -2.85 -17.11
CA MET A 320 -10.74 -1.65 -17.18
C MET A 320 -11.08 -0.74 -18.37
N GLN A 321 -11.97 -1.14 -19.29
CA GLN A 321 -12.30 -0.44 -20.53
C GLN A 321 -11.06 -0.13 -21.39
N LEU A 322 -10.11 -1.06 -21.44
CA LEU A 322 -9.06 -1.07 -22.44
C LEU A 322 -9.65 -1.61 -23.75
N GLU A 323 -9.34 -0.99 -24.87
CA GLU A 323 -9.84 -1.44 -26.17
C GLU A 323 -9.36 -2.88 -26.44
N GLU A 324 -10.26 -3.77 -26.89
CA GLU A 324 -9.83 -5.04 -27.46
C GLU A 324 -9.11 -4.71 -28.78
N THR A 325 -7.79 -4.53 -28.74
CA THR A 325 -6.99 -4.55 -29.95
C THR A 325 -7.09 -5.97 -30.50
N GLY A 326 -7.97 -6.15 -31.49
CA GLY A 326 -8.07 -7.40 -32.23
C GLY A 326 -6.69 -7.76 -32.78
N PHE A 327 -6.11 -8.82 -32.26
CA PHE A 327 -4.89 -9.41 -32.79
C PHE A 327 -5.26 -10.05 -34.14
N GLU A 328 -5.20 -9.27 -35.22
CA GLU A 328 -5.02 -9.85 -36.55
C GLU A 328 -3.61 -10.45 -36.56
N GLY A 329 -3.55 -11.78 -36.57
CA GLY A 329 -2.30 -12.53 -36.56
C GLY A 329 -1.39 -12.10 -37.71
N GLY A 330 -0.32 -11.40 -37.36
CA GLY A 330 0.89 -11.33 -38.15
C GLY A 330 1.81 -12.46 -37.72
N ASP A 331 1.77 -13.55 -38.48
CA ASP A 331 2.89 -14.48 -38.61
C ASP A 331 4.08 -13.67 -39.13
N ASP A 332 5.12 -13.53 -38.31
CA ASP A 332 6.50 -13.33 -38.75
C ASP A 332 7.39 -13.63 -37.54
N GLY A 333 7.98 -14.82 -37.57
CA GLY A 333 8.92 -15.28 -36.55
C GLY A 333 10.20 -14.47 -36.54
N ASP A 334 10.75 -14.30 -35.34
CA ASP A 334 12.17 -14.40 -35.04
C ASP A 334 12.32 -14.48 -33.51
N ASP A 335 12.69 -15.67 -33.05
CA ASP A 335 12.96 -15.99 -31.65
C ASP A 335 14.25 -15.30 -31.19
N GLU A 336 14.17 -14.41 -30.20
CA GLU A 336 15.31 -14.08 -29.34
C GLU A 336 14.92 -14.31 -27.87
N PRO A 337 15.57 -15.26 -27.15
CA PRO A 337 15.16 -15.59 -25.79
C PRO A 337 15.65 -14.51 -24.81
N SER A 338 14.71 -13.83 -24.16
CA SER A 338 14.99 -13.01 -22.97
C SER A 338 15.52 -13.91 -21.86
N TYR A 339 16.81 -13.78 -21.60
CA TYR A 339 17.52 -14.53 -20.56
C TYR A 339 17.12 -14.02 -19.17
N TYR A 340 16.25 -14.76 -18.49
CA TYR A 340 15.97 -14.60 -17.06
C TYR A 340 16.93 -15.46 -16.22
N PRO A 341 17.46 -14.96 -15.09
CA PRO A 341 18.24 -15.78 -14.18
C PRO A 341 17.31 -16.77 -13.43
N PRO A 342 17.70 -18.05 -13.29
CA PRO A 342 16.85 -19.05 -12.65
C PRO A 342 16.69 -18.76 -11.16
N GLY A 343 15.43 -18.78 -10.69
CA GLY A 343 15.12 -18.89 -9.27
C GLY A 343 15.68 -20.20 -8.73
N HIS A 344 16.72 -20.10 -7.91
CA HIS A 344 17.27 -21.25 -7.20
C HIS A 344 16.26 -21.74 -6.16
N VAL A 345 15.59 -22.84 -6.51
CA VAL A 345 14.89 -23.73 -5.58
C VAL A 345 15.96 -24.36 -4.69
N TYR A 346 16.02 -23.96 -3.42
CA TYR A 346 16.73 -24.76 -2.42
C TYR A 346 15.90 -26.02 -2.14
N GLY A 347 16.41 -27.15 -2.65
CA GLY A 347 16.00 -28.47 -2.21
C GLY A 347 16.72 -28.83 -0.92
N ASP A 348 15.97 -29.10 0.14
CA ASP A 348 16.49 -29.78 1.32
C ASP A 348 16.35 -31.29 1.15
N GLY A 349 17.49 -31.95 0.96
CA GLY A 349 17.61 -33.40 0.92
C GLY A 349 18.68 -33.89 1.89
N ASN A 350 18.22 -34.56 2.96
CA ASN A 350 18.80 -35.68 3.72
C ASN A 350 18.35 -35.56 5.19
N GLY A 351 17.86 -36.57 5.89
CA GLY A 351 17.91 -38.01 5.66
C GLY A 351 18.03 -38.70 7.02
N ALA A 352 17.01 -39.49 7.36
CA ALA A 352 16.97 -40.59 8.34
C ALA A 352 17.13 -40.28 9.85
N ALA A 353 16.07 -40.56 10.60
CA ALA A 353 16.11 -41.61 11.64
C ALA A 353 14.69 -42.10 11.95
N ALA A 354 14.43 -43.35 11.56
CA ALA A 354 13.25 -44.10 11.98
C ALA A 354 13.34 -44.43 13.47
N MET A 355 12.29 -44.15 14.22
CA MET A 355 12.04 -44.73 15.55
C MET A 355 10.64 -45.32 15.55
N LEU A 356 10.59 -46.65 15.46
CA LEU A 356 9.43 -47.49 15.73
C LEU A 356 9.04 -47.32 17.20
N SER A 357 7.81 -46.89 17.50
CA SER A 357 7.21 -47.11 18.82
C SER A 357 6.16 -48.22 18.73
N LEU A 358 6.52 -49.38 19.29
CA LEU A 358 5.64 -50.50 19.56
C LEU A 358 4.52 -50.07 20.51
N GLY A 359 3.28 -50.32 20.09
CA GLY A 359 2.13 -50.28 20.98
C GLY A 359 2.00 -51.60 21.74
N THR A 360 1.94 -51.52 23.06
CA THR A 360 1.23 -52.46 23.93
C THR A 360 0.73 -51.68 25.15
N GLY A 361 -0.60 -51.58 25.32
CA GLY A 361 -1.22 -51.34 26.63
C GLY A 361 -1.05 -52.56 27.56
N PRO A 362 -1.76 -52.69 28.70
CA PRO A 362 -3.01 -52.01 29.09
C PRO A 362 -3.04 -51.52 30.56
N LEU A 363 -4.11 -50.81 30.97
CA LEU A 363 -4.96 -51.15 32.14
C LEU A 363 -6.05 -50.08 32.45
N LEU A 364 -7.30 -50.57 32.36
CA LEU A 364 -8.56 -50.22 33.03
C LEU A 364 -8.41 -49.62 34.45
N ALA A 365 -9.29 -48.80 35.05
CA ALA A 365 -10.59 -48.19 34.74
C ALA A 365 -10.94 -47.14 35.86
N PRO A 366 -12.21 -46.82 36.23
CA PRO A 366 -12.86 -45.53 35.98
C PRO A 366 -13.29 -44.74 37.26
N LEU A 367 -13.67 -43.45 37.15
CA LEU A 367 -14.88 -42.86 37.79
C LEU A 367 -15.01 -41.34 37.63
N ALA A 368 -16.20 -40.95 37.15
CA ALA A 368 -17.12 -39.96 37.73
C ALA A 368 -17.07 -38.47 37.34
N ILE A 369 -18.02 -38.11 36.48
CA ILE A 369 -19.07 -37.07 36.63
C ILE A 369 -18.67 -35.76 37.34
N ARG A 370 -18.69 -34.64 36.61
CA ARG A 370 -19.65 -33.54 36.87
C ARG A 370 -19.72 -32.54 35.70
N LEU A 371 -20.95 -32.38 35.21
CA LEU A 371 -21.45 -31.27 34.42
C LEU A 371 -21.28 -29.95 35.17
N PHE A 372 -21.01 -28.85 34.44
CA PHE A 372 -21.78 -27.60 34.53
C PHE A 372 -21.55 -26.76 33.27
N SER A 373 -22.61 -26.66 32.46
CA SER A 373 -22.88 -25.51 31.61
C SER A 373 -23.12 -24.28 32.48
N ILE A 374 -22.69 -23.10 32.04
CA ILE A 374 -23.43 -21.83 32.16
C ILE A 374 -23.15 -21.05 30.87
N ASP A 375 -24.21 -20.85 30.08
CA ASP A 375 -24.33 -19.77 29.09
C ASP A 375 -24.74 -18.49 29.82
N PHE A 376 -24.14 -17.36 29.43
CA PHE A 376 -24.83 -16.22 28.81
C PHE A 376 -23.81 -15.29 28.15
#